data_AF-A0A8C5LDU3-F1
#
_entry.id   AF-A0A8C5LDU3-F1
#
_cell.length_a   1.000
_cell.length_b   1.000
_cell.length_c   1.000
_cell.angle_alpha   90.00
_cell.angle_beta   90.00
_cell.angle_gamma   90.00
#
_symmetry.space_group_name_H-M   'P 1'
#
loop_
_entity.id
_entity.type
_entity.pdbx_description
1 polymer ?
#
loop_
_entity_poly.entity_id
_entity_poly.type
_entity_poly.pdbx_seq_one_letter_code
_entity_poly.pdbx_strand_id
1 'polypeptide(L)'
;MLRSACRALSSIGAQAMAQATVFGLRDGVSARLPSARCGLQSPSLLTAARGYSIQKPVQPKQDDDPPLSTLLKDYRNIPAMEKVDDVVKRILSLEMANKKEKLKAKQEQLMNKIVANPEDTKSLEARVVALSVKIRSYEEHMQKHRKDKAHKRFLLMSIDQRKKMLKNLRMTNFEVFEKTCRELGIEYTFPPLYYRRAHRRFLTKKALCIRVYQEVKKLKKQKRDLKAAAARQKPNAQGNLESQSRAQPDVPNESQ
;
A
#
# COMPACT_ATOMS: atom_id res chain seq x y z
N MET A 1 -14.27 -21.68 -38.94
CA MET A 1 -14.48 -20.71 -40.04
C MET A 1 -13.17 -20.53 -40.78
N LEU A 2 -13.22 -20.77 -42.08
CA LEU A 2 -12.09 -20.97 -42.98
C LEU A 2 -11.29 -19.68 -43.25
N ARG A 3 -10.01 -19.92 -43.55
CA ARG A 3 -8.94 -19.12 -44.22
C ARG A 3 -9.49 -17.95 -45.07
N SER A 4 -8.84 -16.80 -45.23
CA SER A 4 -7.48 -16.64 -45.78
C SER A 4 -7.05 -15.16 -45.81
N ALA A 5 -5.74 -14.95 -45.90
CA ALA A 5 -5.06 -13.69 -46.14
C ALA A 5 -5.35 -13.10 -47.53
N CYS A 6 -5.26 -11.77 -47.65
CA CYS A 6 -4.96 -11.06 -48.90
C CYS A 6 -3.98 -9.92 -48.60
N ARG A 7 -2.70 -10.13 -48.95
CA ARG A 7 -1.76 -9.06 -49.30
C ARG A 7 -1.94 -8.80 -50.80
N ALA A 8 -2.20 -7.56 -51.17
CA ALA A 8 -2.09 -7.11 -52.56
C ALA A 8 -0.92 -6.12 -52.66
N LEU A 9 -0.10 -6.39 -53.66
CA LEU A 9 1.14 -5.73 -54.04
C LEU A 9 0.86 -4.40 -54.72
N SER A 10 1.73 -3.41 -54.52
CA SER A 10 1.99 -2.37 -55.51
C SER A 10 3.49 -2.37 -55.81
N SER A 11 3.81 -2.96 -56.95
CA SER A 11 5.11 -2.89 -57.62
C SER A 11 5.07 -1.74 -58.61
N ILE A 12 5.98 -0.77 -58.48
CA ILE A 12 6.51 -0.02 -59.62
C ILE A 12 8.02 -0.02 -59.46
N GLY A 13 8.69 -0.65 -60.42
CA GLY A 13 10.14 -0.81 -60.43
C GLY A 13 10.88 0.43 -60.92
N ALA A 14 12.14 0.51 -60.50
CA ALA A 14 13.19 1.19 -61.24
C ALA A 14 14.44 0.30 -61.14
N GLN A 15 14.89 -0.21 -62.29
CA GLN A 15 16.14 -0.93 -62.44
C GLN A 15 17.29 0.08 -62.52
N ALA A 16 18.37 -0.17 -61.79
CA ALA A 16 19.70 0.32 -62.17
C ALA A 16 20.75 -0.67 -61.64
N MET A 17 21.38 -1.39 -62.56
CA MET A 17 22.55 -2.22 -62.31
C MET A 17 23.80 -1.35 -62.31
N ALA A 18 24.65 -1.47 -61.29
CA ALA A 18 26.09 -1.20 -61.38
C ALA A 18 26.84 -1.91 -60.22
N GLN A 19 27.36 -3.09 -60.56
CA GLN A 19 28.61 -3.75 -60.15
C GLN A 19 29.19 -3.54 -58.74
N ALA A 20 29.43 -4.69 -58.09
CA ALA A 20 30.12 -4.85 -56.83
C ALA A 20 31.64 -4.61 -56.93
N THR A 21 32.21 -4.02 -55.89
CA THR A 21 33.60 -4.26 -55.46
C THR A 21 33.60 -4.50 -53.95
N VAL A 22 34.22 -5.61 -53.56
CA VAL A 22 34.43 -6.08 -52.18
C VAL A 22 35.77 -5.53 -51.67
N PHE A 23 35.83 -5.20 -50.37
CA PHE A 23 36.98 -5.04 -49.44
C PHE A 23 36.67 -3.83 -48.53
N GLY A 24 36.77 -3.78 -47.21
CA GLY A 24 37.26 -4.65 -46.14
C GLY A 24 37.23 -3.83 -44.83
N LEU A 25 36.94 -4.48 -43.70
CA LEU A 25 37.42 -4.24 -42.33
C LEU A 25 37.58 -2.80 -41.73
N ARG A 26 36.87 -2.61 -40.61
CA ARG A 26 37.37 -2.28 -39.25
C ARG A 26 37.54 -0.81 -38.79
N ASP A 27 36.79 -0.52 -37.72
CA ASP A 27 37.04 0.34 -36.55
C ASP A 27 37.99 1.54 -36.62
N GLY A 28 37.49 2.71 -36.20
CA GLY A 28 38.35 3.83 -35.76
C GLY A 28 37.65 5.20 -35.69
N VAL A 29 37.11 5.52 -34.51
CA VAL A 29 37.09 6.84 -33.81
C VAL A 29 37.19 8.13 -34.66
N SER A 30 36.24 9.07 -34.51
CA SER A 30 36.49 10.42 -33.94
C SER A 30 35.27 11.36 -33.93
N ALA A 31 35.34 12.30 -32.99
CA ALA A 31 34.76 13.66 -33.00
C ALA A 31 33.27 13.86 -32.64
N ARG A 32 33.07 14.34 -31.40
CA ARG A 32 31.92 15.14 -30.97
C ARG A 32 31.89 16.49 -31.69
N LEU A 33 30.70 17.01 -31.99
CA LEU A 33 30.32 18.40 -31.68
C LEU A 33 28.79 18.50 -31.42
N PRO A 34 28.36 19.52 -30.64
CA PRO A 34 27.15 19.48 -29.82
C PRO A 34 25.93 20.01 -30.56
N SER A 35 24.78 19.44 -30.27
CA SER A 35 23.49 19.99 -30.69
C SER A 35 22.59 20.04 -29.47
N ALA A 36 22.56 21.23 -28.87
CA ALA A 36 21.54 21.60 -27.93
C ALA A 36 20.18 21.50 -28.62
N ARG A 37 19.37 20.53 -28.20
CA ARG A 37 17.91 20.60 -28.36
C ARG A 37 17.29 20.63 -26.98
N CYS A 38 16.91 21.84 -26.56
CA CYS A 38 15.78 22.05 -25.67
C CYS A 38 14.57 21.29 -26.26
N GLY A 39 14.37 20.08 -25.77
CA GLY A 39 13.14 19.34 -25.94
C GLY A 39 12.62 19.06 -24.55
N LEU A 40 11.49 19.69 -24.19
CA LEU A 40 10.64 19.29 -23.09
C LEU A 40 10.27 17.81 -23.28
N GLN A 41 11.12 16.91 -22.80
CA GLN A 41 10.79 15.51 -22.66
C GLN A 41 9.85 15.43 -21.46
N SER A 42 8.56 15.62 -21.72
CA SER A 42 7.53 15.13 -20.82
C SER A 42 7.83 13.64 -20.58
N PRO A 43 8.09 13.21 -19.33
CA PRO A 43 8.37 11.80 -19.08
C PRO A 43 7.14 11.01 -19.52
N SER A 44 7.36 10.12 -20.48
CA SER A 44 6.29 9.37 -21.14
C SER A 44 5.32 8.79 -20.11
N LEU A 45 4.02 8.97 -20.35
CA LEU A 45 2.93 8.46 -19.50
C LEU A 45 3.01 6.94 -19.27
N LEU A 46 3.83 6.23 -20.05
CA LEU A 46 4.01 4.79 -20.00
C LEU A 46 4.92 4.33 -18.85
N THR A 47 5.86 5.15 -18.37
CA THR A 47 6.74 4.77 -17.25
C THR A 47 5.98 4.74 -15.92
N ALA A 48 4.91 5.54 -15.79
CA ALA A 48 4.10 5.63 -14.58
C ALA A 48 3.22 4.38 -14.32
N ALA A 49 3.07 3.49 -15.30
CA ALA A 49 2.22 2.29 -15.20
C ALA A 49 2.90 1.08 -14.55
N ARG A 50 4.19 1.16 -14.20
CA ARG A 50 4.93 0.12 -13.47
C ARG A 50 4.93 0.29 -11.94
N GLY A 51 4.03 1.12 -11.40
CA GLY A 51 3.82 1.23 -9.95
C GLY A 51 2.93 0.12 -9.40
N TYR A 52 3.34 -1.15 -9.53
CA TYR A 52 2.80 -2.14 -8.58
C TYR A 52 3.48 -1.85 -7.26
N SER A 53 2.68 -1.51 -6.25
CA SER A 53 3.14 -1.32 -4.88
C SER A 53 4.06 -2.48 -4.50
N ILE A 54 5.36 -2.20 -4.40
CA ILE A 54 6.23 -2.99 -3.54
C ILE A 54 5.65 -2.70 -2.16
N GLN A 55 4.76 -3.56 -1.66
CA GLN A 55 4.52 -3.56 -0.23
C GLN A 55 5.91 -3.74 0.37
N LYS A 56 6.33 -2.81 1.23
CA LYS A 56 7.54 -3.03 2.02
C LYS A 56 7.35 -4.41 2.63
N PRO A 57 8.25 -5.38 2.39
CA PRO A 57 8.18 -6.64 3.10
C PRO A 57 8.09 -6.25 4.57
N VAL A 58 7.02 -6.67 5.25
CA VAL A 58 6.94 -6.53 6.69
C VAL A 58 8.18 -7.23 7.19
N GLN A 59 9.13 -6.44 7.69
CA GLN A 59 10.40 -6.97 8.17
C GLN A 59 10.03 -8.02 9.22
N PRO A 60 10.51 -9.26 9.11
CA PRO A 60 10.29 -10.25 10.14
C PRO A 60 11.04 -9.73 11.36
N LYS A 61 10.32 -9.07 12.27
CA LYS A 61 10.86 -8.77 13.59
C LYS A 61 11.14 -10.13 14.23
N GLN A 62 12.42 -10.45 14.38
CA GLN A 62 12.91 -11.66 15.04
C GLN A 62 12.66 -11.62 16.56
N ASP A 63 11.99 -10.59 17.06
CA ASP A 63 12.03 -10.15 18.46
C ASP A 63 11.04 -10.88 19.40
N ASP A 64 10.30 -11.88 18.90
CA ASP A 64 9.28 -12.63 19.67
C ASP A 64 9.61 -14.13 19.87
N ASP A 65 10.78 -14.59 19.44
CA ASP A 65 11.09 -16.02 19.51
C ASP A 65 11.55 -16.42 20.92
N PRO A 66 10.95 -17.47 21.53
CA PRO A 66 11.35 -17.93 22.85
C PRO A 66 12.82 -18.38 22.84
N PRO A 67 13.60 -18.10 23.92
CA PRO A 67 14.98 -18.54 23.99
C PRO A 67 15.10 -20.05 23.82
N LEU A 68 16.15 -20.51 23.13
CA LEU A 68 16.35 -21.94 22.85
C LEU A 68 16.53 -22.78 24.13
N SER A 69 17.07 -22.18 25.19
CA SER A 69 17.23 -22.82 26.50
C SER A 69 15.91 -22.99 27.28
N THR A 70 14.79 -22.41 26.80
CA THR A 70 13.51 -22.54 27.51
C THR A 70 13.03 -23.99 27.52
N LEU A 71 12.57 -24.44 28.69
CA LEU A 71 11.94 -25.75 28.82
C LEU A 71 10.63 -25.81 28.06
N LEU A 72 10.34 -27.02 27.57
CA LEU A 72 9.04 -27.39 27.00
C LEU A 72 7.89 -27.07 27.96
N LYS A 73 6.75 -26.67 27.39
CA LYS A 73 5.55 -26.25 28.13
C LYS A 73 5.12 -27.29 29.16
N ASP A 74 5.04 -28.55 28.75
CA ASP A 74 4.49 -29.64 29.55
C ASP A 74 5.36 -29.96 30.78
N TYR A 75 6.64 -29.62 30.73
CA TYR A 75 7.61 -29.90 31.80
C TYR A 75 7.93 -28.68 32.68
N ARG A 76 7.49 -27.47 32.29
CA ARG A 76 7.81 -26.23 33.02
C ARG A 76 7.22 -26.20 34.43
N ASN A 77 6.03 -26.77 34.63
CA ASN A 77 5.30 -26.68 35.90
C ASN A 77 5.66 -27.79 36.91
N ILE A 78 6.64 -28.64 36.59
CA ILE A 78 7.05 -29.75 37.45
C ILE A 78 8.16 -29.27 38.40
N PRO A 79 7.93 -29.25 39.74
CA PRO A 79 8.89 -28.70 40.70
C PRO A 79 10.20 -29.48 40.79
N ALA A 80 10.21 -30.75 40.37
CA ALA A 80 11.42 -31.57 40.34
C ALA A 80 12.46 -31.06 39.32
N MET A 81 12.05 -30.34 38.28
CA MET A 81 12.91 -29.95 37.15
C MET A 81 14.02 -28.97 37.51
N GLU A 82 13.87 -28.18 38.57
CA GLU A 82 14.89 -27.23 39.03
C GLU A 82 16.15 -27.96 39.52
N LYS A 83 15.98 -29.15 40.11
CA LYS A 83 17.04 -29.96 40.73
C LYS A 83 17.71 -30.95 39.79
N VAL A 84 17.18 -31.12 38.58
CA VAL A 84 17.71 -32.06 37.60
C VAL A 84 18.99 -31.52 36.95
N ASP A 85 19.89 -32.43 36.57
CA ASP A 85 21.12 -32.14 35.83
C ASP A 85 20.89 -31.30 34.56
N ASP A 86 21.90 -30.50 34.23
CA ASP A 86 21.88 -29.60 33.08
C ASP A 86 21.74 -30.33 31.73
N VAL A 87 22.26 -31.55 31.64
CA VAL A 87 22.13 -32.39 30.45
C VAL A 87 20.66 -32.71 30.16
N VAL A 88 19.91 -33.12 31.18
CA VAL A 88 18.48 -33.44 31.03
C VAL A 88 17.67 -32.17 30.78
N LYS A 89 18.02 -31.05 31.43
CA LYS A 89 17.44 -29.72 31.12
C LYS A 89 17.64 -29.34 29.66
N ARG A 90 18.82 -29.61 29.08
CA ARG A 90 19.10 -29.36 27.66
C ARG A 90 18.28 -30.26 26.74
N ILE A 91 18.13 -31.55 27.06
CA ILE A 91 17.30 -32.48 26.26
C ILE A 91 15.84 -32.01 26.23
N LEU A 92 15.33 -31.48 27.35
CA LEU A 92 13.95 -30.99 27.50
C LEU A 92 13.78 -29.50 27.12
N SER A 93 14.78 -28.89 26.49
CA SER A 93 14.75 -27.51 26.03
C SER A 93 14.22 -27.35 24.60
N LEU A 94 13.86 -26.13 24.21
CA LEU A 94 13.47 -25.80 22.83
C LEU A 94 14.60 -25.97 21.81
N GLU A 95 15.86 -26.03 22.24
CA GLU A 95 17.02 -26.31 21.39
C GLU A 95 16.82 -27.64 20.64
N MET A 96 16.51 -28.71 21.40
CA MET A 96 16.34 -30.08 20.91
C MET A 96 14.91 -30.39 20.46
N ALA A 97 13.98 -29.45 20.63
CA ALA A 97 12.57 -29.67 20.37
C ALA A 97 12.17 -29.54 18.89
N ASN A 98 11.05 -30.18 18.54
CA ASN A 98 10.42 -30.02 17.23
C ASN A 98 9.82 -28.61 17.06
N LYS A 99 9.65 -28.16 15.81
CA LYS A 99 9.01 -26.89 15.45
C LYS A 99 7.62 -26.74 16.10
N LYS A 100 6.85 -27.82 16.25
CA LYS A 100 5.53 -27.78 16.92
C LYS A 100 5.62 -27.27 18.37
N GLU A 101 6.63 -27.71 19.12
CA GLU A 101 6.83 -27.28 20.50
C GLU A 101 7.25 -25.81 20.58
N LYS A 102 8.10 -25.36 19.64
CA LYS A 102 8.43 -23.93 19.48
C LYS A 102 7.16 -23.10 19.22
N LEU A 103 6.24 -23.58 18.40
CA LEU A 103 4.96 -22.89 18.15
C LEU A 103 4.06 -22.85 19.39
N LYS A 104 4.00 -23.92 20.19
CA LYS A 104 3.26 -23.92 21.46
C LYS A 104 3.82 -22.87 22.44
N ALA A 105 5.15 -22.82 22.58
CA ALA A 105 5.81 -21.83 23.43
C ALA A 105 5.54 -20.39 22.95
N LYS A 106 5.67 -20.12 21.64
CA LYS A 106 5.31 -18.81 21.04
C LYS A 106 3.84 -18.46 21.30
N GLN A 107 2.94 -19.42 21.13
CA GLN A 107 1.52 -19.21 21.37
C GLN A 107 1.26 -18.82 22.82
N GLU A 108 1.81 -19.55 23.80
CA GLU A 108 1.66 -19.25 25.22
C GLU A 108 2.18 -17.86 25.58
N GLN A 109 3.38 -17.49 25.10
CA GLN A 109 3.94 -16.14 25.32
C GLN A 109 3.01 -15.04 24.79
N LEU A 110 2.44 -15.21 23.60
CA LEU A 110 1.50 -14.25 23.03
C LEU A 110 0.15 -14.25 23.75
N MET A 111 -0.34 -15.40 24.20
CA MET A 111 -1.56 -15.48 25.01
C MET A 111 -1.41 -14.69 26.30
N ASN A 112 -0.31 -14.86 27.02
CA ASN A 112 -0.04 -14.17 28.28
C ASN A 112 0.07 -12.65 28.11
N LYS A 113 0.56 -12.18 26.97
CA LYS A 113 0.63 -10.73 26.67
C LYS A 113 -0.75 -10.13 26.34
N ILE A 114 -1.55 -10.87 25.56
CA ILE A 114 -2.75 -10.32 24.92
C ILE A 114 -4.01 -10.60 25.73
N VAL A 115 -4.24 -11.86 26.06
CA VAL A 115 -5.49 -12.34 26.64
C VAL A 115 -5.51 -12.05 28.13
N ALA A 116 -6.65 -11.59 28.66
CA ALA A 116 -6.81 -11.36 30.09
C ALA A 116 -6.73 -12.68 30.90
N ASN A 117 -7.40 -13.73 30.40
CA ASN A 117 -7.39 -15.06 30.99
C ASN A 117 -6.66 -16.05 30.07
N PRO A 118 -5.40 -16.42 30.38
CA PRO A 118 -4.59 -17.26 29.49
C PRO A 118 -5.09 -18.71 29.36
N GLU A 119 -5.94 -19.15 30.29
CA GLU A 119 -6.54 -20.49 30.27
C GLU A 119 -7.68 -20.62 29.24
N ASP A 120 -8.32 -19.51 28.85
CA ASP A 120 -9.42 -19.55 27.89
C ASP A 120 -8.91 -19.69 26.46
N THR A 121 -9.07 -20.90 25.91
CA THR A 121 -8.71 -21.23 24.53
C THR A 121 -9.82 -20.90 23.52
N LYS A 122 -11.07 -20.74 23.98
CA LYS A 122 -12.25 -20.59 23.11
C LYS A 122 -12.55 -19.14 22.76
N SER A 123 -12.06 -18.18 23.55
CA SER A 123 -12.18 -16.75 23.27
C SER A 123 -11.73 -16.38 21.86
N LEU A 124 -12.33 -15.32 21.31
CA LEU A 124 -11.97 -14.82 19.98
C LEU A 124 -10.51 -14.35 19.93
N GLU A 125 -10.02 -13.74 21.01
CA GLU A 125 -8.63 -13.29 21.17
C GLU A 125 -7.66 -14.46 21.08
N ALA A 126 -7.88 -15.51 21.89
CA ALA A 126 -7.03 -16.69 21.91
C ALA A 126 -6.97 -17.36 20.54
N ARG A 127 -8.11 -17.48 19.88
CA ARG A 127 -8.16 -18.04 18.52
C ARG A 127 -7.44 -17.17 17.49
N VAL A 128 -7.49 -15.84 17.60
CA VAL A 128 -6.73 -14.90 16.75
C VAL A 128 -5.22 -15.06 16.97
N VAL A 129 -4.78 -15.22 18.22
CA VAL A 129 -3.37 -15.49 18.57
C VAL A 129 -2.92 -16.82 17.96
N ALA A 130 -3.68 -17.90 18.17
CA ALA A 130 -3.38 -19.22 17.62
C ALA A 130 -3.29 -19.22 16.08
N LEU A 131 -4.21 -18.52 15.40
CA LEU A 131 -4.15 -18.34 13.94
C LEU A 131 -2.93 -17.53 13.51
N SER A 132 -2.56 -16.49 14.27
CA SER A 132 -1.40 -15.66 13.95
C SER A 132 -0.09 -16.45 14.04
N VAL A 133 0.07 -17.32 15.04
CA VAL A 133 1.21 -18.23 15.16
C VAL A 133 1.28 -19.19 13.96
N LYS A 134 0.12 -19.76 13.55
CA LYS A 134 0.05 -20.62 12.36
C LYS A 134 0.43 -19.88 11.07
N ILE A 135 -0.04 -18.64 10.90
CA ILE A 135 0.29 -17.79 9.75
C ILE A 135 1.80 -17.56 9.67
N ARG A 136 2.44 -17.15 10.78
CA ARG A 136 3.90 -16.97 10.83
C ARG A 136 4.64 -18.26 10.44
N SER A 137 4.19 -19.42 10.94
CA SER A 137 4.78 -20.72 10.55
C SER A 137 4.63 -21.04 9.06
N TYR A 138 3.49 -20.69 8.44
CA TYR A 138 3.28 -20.88 7.00
C TYR A 138 4.12 -19.92 6.16
N GLU A 139 4.30 -18.68 6.62
CA GLU A 139 5.17 -17.70 5.97
C GLU A 139 6.63 -18.19 5.94
N GLU A 140 7.17 -18.67 7.06
CA GLU A 140 8.49 -19.29 7.13
C GLU A 140 8.63 -20.47 6.15
N HIS A 141 7.62 -21.35 6.07
CA HIS A 141 7.61 -22.48 5.13
C HIS A 141 7.59 -22.00 3.68
N MET A 142 6.79 -20.98 3.36
CA MET A 142 6.68 -20.41 2.01
C MET A 142 7.94 -19.69 1.55
N GLN A 143 8.71 -19.09 2.47
CA GLN A 143 10.00 -18.48 2.15
C GLN A 143 10.96 -19.52 1.57
N LYS A 144 11.01 -20.73 2.18
CA LYS A 144 11.83 -21.86 1.72
C LYS A 144 11.22 -22.58 0.51
N HIS A 145 9.92 -22.86 0.54
CA HIS A 145 9.22 -23.71 -0.44
C HIS A 145 8.20 -22.94 -1.29
N ARG A 146 8.69 -22.05 -2.16
CA ARG A 146 7.83 -21.13 -2.96
C ARG A 146 6.87 -21.80 -3.96
N LYS A 147 7.15 -23.04 -4.36
CA LYS A 147 6.37 -23.77 -5.38
C LYS A 147 5.16 -24.51 -4.80
N ASP A 148 5.14 -24.76 -3.50
CA ASP A 148 4.08 -25.49 -2.82
C ASP A 148 2.77 -24.68 -2.79
N LYS A 149 1.76 -25.15 -3.52
CA LYS A 149 0.47 -24.47 -3.66
C LYS A 149 -0.51 -24.83 -2.55
N ALA A 150 -0.37 -26.00 -1.93
CA ALA A 150 -1.24 -26.43 -0.85
C ALA A 150 -1.05 -25.51 0.36
N HIS A 151 0.20 -25.30 0.78
CA HIS A 151 0.51 -24.40 1.89
C HIS A 151 0.21 -22.93 1.58
N LYS A 152 0.37 -22.50 0.32
CA LYS A 152 -0.08 -21.16 -0.10
C LYS A 152 -1.59 -20.98 0.08
N ARG A 153 -2.39 -22.00 -0.27
CA ARG A 153 -3.85 -21.99 -0.05
C ARG A 153 -4.17 -21.92 1.44
N PHE A 154 -3.53 -22.74 2.27
CA PHE A 154 -3.76 -22.72 3.72
C PHE A 154 -3.39 -21.38 4.37
N LEU A 155 -2.30 -20.75 3.92
CA LEU A 155 -1.90 -19.41 4.36
C LEU A 155 -3.00 -18.38 4.05
N LEU A 156 -3.47 -18.33 2.80
CA LEU A 156 -4.53 -17.38 2.40
C LEU A 156 -5.82 -17.60 3.18
N MET A 157 -6.26 -18.85 3.31
CA MET A 157 -7.46 -19.19 4.10
C MET A 157 -7.33 -18.79 5.56
N SER A 158 -6.14 -18.99 6.17
CA SER A 158 -5.89 -18.63 7.57
C SER A 158 -5.88 -17.11 7.77
N ILE A 159 -5.34 -16.35 6.81
CA ILE A 159 -5.37 -14.88 6.82
C ILE A 159 -6.82 -14.38 6.76
N ASP A 160 -7.65 -14.95 5.88
CA ASP A 160 -9.05 -14.55 5.74
C ASP A 160 -9.88 -14.95 6.96
N GLN A 161 -9.63 -16.13 7.54
CA GLN A 161 -10.23 -16.53 8.80
C GLN A 161 -9.88 -15.56 9.93
N ARG A 162 -8.60 -15.18 10.06
CA ARG A 162 -8.16 -14.20 11.06
C ARG A 162 -8.83 -12.83 10.84
N LYS A 163 -8.94 -12.35 9.59
CA LYS A 163 -9.65 -11.10 9.26
C LYS A 163 -11.12 -11.15 9.68
N LYS A 164 -11.80 -12.28 9.45
CA LYS A 164 -13.19 -12.48 9.90
C LYS A 164 -13.30 -12.39 11.43
N MET A 165 -12.35 -13.00 12.15
CA MET A 165 -12.34 -12.95 13.61
C MET A 165 -12.05 -11.55 14.16
N LEU A 166 -11.11 -10.81 13.56
CA LEU A 166 -10.85 -9.41 13.90
C LEU A 166 -12.06 -8.51 13.63
N LYS A 167 -12.78 -8.75 12.53
CA LYS A 167 -14.05 -8.05 12.27
C LYS A 167 -15.05 -8.30 13.40
N ASN A 168 -15.19 -9.55 13.85
CA ASN A 168 -16.11 -9.88 14.94
C ASN A 168 -15.68 -9.24 16.26
N LEU A 169 -14.40 -9.33 16.62
CA LEU A 169 -13.85 -8.70 17.83
C LEU A 169 -14.13 -7.20 17.85
N ARG A 170 -13.92 -6.52 16.72
CA ARG A 170 -14.19 -5.10 16.60
C ARG A 170 -15.67 -4.74 16.83
N MET A 171 -16.59 -5.61 16.45
CA MET A 171 -18.03 -5.39 16.65
C MET A 171 -18.47 -5.69 18.08
N THR A 172 -17.79 -6.60 18.78
CA THR A 172 -18.13 -6.97 20.16
C THR A 172 -17.42 -6.09 21.19
N ASN A 173 -16.07 -6.08 21.18
CA ASN A 173 -15.24 -5.43 22.19
C ASN A 173 -14.10 -4.66 21.52
N PHE A 174 -14.22 -3.33 21.47
CA PHE A 174 -13.27 -2.49 20.75
C PHE A 174 -11.90 -2.37 21.46
N GLU A 175 -11.88 -2.26 22.78
CA GLU A 175 -10.63 -2.11 23.57
C GLU A 175 -9.70 -3.31 23.40
N VAL A 176 -10.27 -4.50 23.51
CA VAL A 176 -9.60 -5.78 23.24
C VAL A 176 -9.08 -5.83 21.80
N PHE A 177 -9.90 -5.41 20.83
CA PHE A 177 -9.50 -5.37 19.44
C PHE A 177 -8.27 -4.47 19.23
N GLU A 178 -8.24 -3.28 19.83
CA GLU A 178 -7.09 -2.39 19.73
C GLU A 178 -5.83 -3.00 20.36
N LYS A 179 -5.95 -3.58 21.57
CA LYS A 179 -4.85 -4.28 22.27
C LYS A 179 -4.30 -5.42 21.40
N THR A 180 -5.16 -6.29 20.89
CA THR A 180 -4.74 -7.42 20.04
C THR A 180 -4.02 -6.97 18.77
N CYS A 181 -4.50 -5.91 18.11
CA CYS A 181 -3.86 -5.34 16.92
C CYS A 181 -2.47 -4.76 17.24
N ARG A 182 -2.33 -4.05 18.37
CA ARG A 182 -1.08 -3.44 18.82
C ARG A 182 -0.02 -4.50 19.14
N GLU A 183 -0.36 -5.48 19.97
CA GLU A 183 0.56 -6.54 20.41
C GLU A 183 0.98 -7.47 19.27
N LEU A 184 0.04 -7.85 18.38
CA LEU A 184 0.37 -8.72 17.23
C LEU A 184 1.02 -7.95 16.07
N GLY A 185 1.05 -6.62 16.11
CA GLY A 185 1.53 -5.76 15.02
C GLY A 185 0.67 -5.87 13.76
N ILE A 186 -0.65 -6.04 13.90
CA ILE A 186 -1.59 -6.23 12.79
C ILE A 186 -2.33 -4.93 12.50
N GLU A 187 -2.19 -4.42 11.28
CA GLU A 187 -3.01 -3.32 10.78
C GLU A 187 -4.34 -3.85 10.21
N TYR A 188 -5.45 -3.38 10.76
CA TYR A 188 -6.78 -3.73 10.24
C TYR A 188 -7.19 -2.80 9.09
N THR A 189 -7.18 -3.33 7.87
CA THR A 189 -7.67 -2.60 6.69
C THR A 189 -9.10 -3.02 6.35
N PHE A 190 -9.96 -2.04 6.06
CA PHE A 190 -11.30 -2.32 5.56
C PHE A 190 -11.26 -2.97 4.17
N PRO A 191 -12.12 -3.96 3.89
CA PRO A 191 -12.22 -4.52 2.56
C PRO A 191 -12.75 -3.46 1.56
N PRO A 192 -12.27 -3.45 0.31
CA PRO A 192 -12.80 -2.54 -0.70
C PRO A 192 -14.25 -2.90 -1.00
N LEU A 193 -15.05 -1.88 -1.36
CA LEU A 193 -16.46 -2.08 -1.72
C LEU A 193 -16.64 -2.97 -2.96
N TYR A 194 -15.71 -2.88 -3.92
CA TYR A 194 -15.78 -3.62 -5.18
C TYR A 194 -14.43 -4.21 -5.59
N TYR A 195 -14.41 -5.51 -5.84
CA TYR A 195 -13.24 -6.22 -6.39
C TYR A 195 -13.21 -6.10 -7.92
N ARG A 196 -12.79 -4.94 -8.44
CA ARG A 196 -12.64 -4.72 -9.89
C ARG A 196 -11.19 -4.94 -10.33
N ARG A 197 -10.98 -5.67 -11.42
CA ARG A 197 -9.64 -5.86 -12.00
C ARG A 197 -9.16 -4.57 -12.68
N ALA A 198 -8.04 -4.04 -12.20
CA ALA A 198 -7.39 -2.88 -12.80
C ALA A 198 -6.60 -3.28 -14.05
N HIS A 199 -7.22 -3.14 -15.23
CA HIS A 199 -6.58 -3.38 -16.52
C HIS A 199 -5.80 -2.13 -17.01
N ARG A 200 -4.83 -2.30 -17.92
CA ARG A 200 -3.93 -1.23 -18.38
C ARG A 200 -4.65 0.03 -18.88
N ARG A 201 -5.71 -0.15 -19.70
CA ARG A 201 -6.54 0.97 -20.20
C ARG A 201 -7.22 1.74 -19.07
N PHE A 202 -7.80 1.05 -18.08
CA PHE A 202 -8.41 1.68 -16.91
C PHE A 202 -7.40 2.44 -16.06
N LEU A 203 -6.22 1.86 -15.80
CA LEU A 203 -5.15 2.52 -15.04
C LEU A 203 -4.71 3.82 -15.72
N THR A 204 -4.46 3.77 -17.04
CA THR A 204 -4.05 4.94 -17.83
C THR A 204 -5.14 6.01 -17.82
N LYS A 205 -6.40 5.62 -18.06
CA LYS A 205 -7.54 6.54 -18.04
C LYS A 205 -7.71 7.18 -16.66
N LYS A 206 -7.62 6.39 -15.57
CA LYS A 206 -7.74 6.92 -14.21
C LYS A 206 -6.60 7.88 -13.86
N ALA A 207 -5.36 7.56 -14.22
CA ALA A 207 -4.22 8.45 -14.00
C ALA A 207 -4.39 9.79 -14.73
N LEU A 208 -4.85 9.75 -15.99
CA LEU A 208 -5.15 10.97 -16.75
C LEU A 208 -6.28 11.77 -16.10
N CYS A 209 -7.38 11.13 -15.71
CA CYS A 209 -8.49 11.81 -15.04
C CYS A 209 -8.07 12.49 -13.74
N ILE A 210 -7.17 11.87 -12.95
CA ILE A 210 -6.64 12.46 -11.71
C ILE A 210 -5.84 13.73 -12.04
N ARG A 211 -4.96 13.68 -13.06
CA ARG A 211 -4.17 14.85 -13.49
C ARG A 211 -5.06 15.99 -13.97
N VAL A 212 -6.01 15.70 -14.85
CA VAL A 212 -6.96 16.69 -15.37
C VAL A 212 -7.76 17.32 -14.23
N TYR A 213 -8.22 16.51 -13.26
CA TYR A 213 -8.92 17.01 -12.09
C TYR A 213 -8.07 17.98 -11.26
N GLN A 214 -6.80 17.65 -11.02
CA GLN A 214 -5.87 18.52 -10.30
C GLN A 214 -5.66 19.86 -11.01
N GLU A 215 -5.48 19.84 -12.33
CA GLU A 215 -5.31 21.06 -13.14
C GLU A 215 -6.57 21.93 -13.14
N VAL A 216 -7.74 21.34 -13.36
CA VAL A 216 -9.01 22.08 -13.29
C VAL A 216 -9.24 22.67 -11.90
N LYS A 217 -8.86 21.95 -10.83
CA LYS A 217 -8.95 22.46 -9.45
C LYS A 217 -8.04 23.67 -9.25
N LYS A 218 -6.81 23.66 -9.77
CA LYS A 218 -5.87 24.80 -9.73
C LYS A 218 -6.44 26.02 -10.45
N LEU A 219 -6.89 25.84 -11.70
CA LEU A 219 -7.45 26.94 -12.49
C LEU A 219 -8.71 27.55 -11.85
N LYS A 220 -9.59 26.72 -11.28
CA LYS A 220 -10.77 27.20 -10.53
C LYS A 220 -10.38 28.00 -9.29
N LYS A 221 -9.32 27.60 -8.57
CA LYS A 221 -8.80 28.35 -7.43
C LYS A 221 -8.27 29.71 -7.88
N GLN A 222 -7.41 29.75 -8.90
CA GLN A 222 -6.89 31.00 -9.48
C GLN A 222 -8.02 31.94 -9.92
N LYS A 223 -9.05 31.44 -10.61
CA LYS A 223 -10.21 32.26 -10.99
C LYS A 223 -10.97 32.82 -9.80
N ARG A 224 -11.12 32.04 -8.72
CA ARG A 224 -11.76 32.50 -7.47
C ARG A 224 -10.90 33.57 -6.78
N ASP A 225 -9.59 33.37 -6.72
CA ASP A 225 -8.64 34.30 -6.12
C ASP A 225 -8.60 35.62 -6.89
N LEU A 226 -8.55 35.58 -8.23
CA LEU A 226 -8.65 36.76 -9.09
C LEU A 226 -9.98 37.49 -8.91
N LYS A 227 -11.10 36.77 -8.85
CA LYS A 227 -12.42 37.38 -8.60
C LYS A 227 -12.51 38.02 -7.20
N ALA A 228 -11.93 37.38 -6.19
CA ALA A 228 -11.87 37.92 -4.83
C ALA A 228 -10.94 39.14 -4.74
N ALA A 229 -9.79 39.12 -5.43
CA ALA A 229 -8.90 40.27 -5.54
C ALA A 229 -9.59 41.45 -6.24
N ALA A 230 -10.27 41.20 -7.36
CA ALA A 230 -11.06 42.20 -8.06
C ALA A 230 -12.21 42.77 -7.20
N ALA A 231 -12.86 41.93 -6.38
CA ALA A 231 -13.88 42.39 -5.44
C ALA A 231 -13.30 43.25 -4.31
N ARG A 232 -12.12 42.91 -3.78
CA ARG A 232 -11.41 43.71 -2.76
C ARG A 232 -10.93 45.06 -3.31
N GLN A 233 -10.57 45.09 -4.58
CA GLN A 233 -10.11 46.31 -5.27
C GLN A 233 -11.25 47.24 -5.67
N LYS A 234 -12.53 46.81 -5.64
CA LYS A 234 -13.67 47.72 -5.76
C LYS A 234 -13.93 48.35 -4.39
N PRO A 235 -13.49 49.60 -4.12
CA PRO A 235 -13.89 50.28 -2.90
C PRO A 235 -15.37 50.67 -3.04
N ASN A 236 -16.05 50.89 -1.93
CA ASN A 236 -17.44 51.36 -1.88
C ASN A 236 -17.66 52.61 -2.75
N ALA A 237 -18.06 52.44 -4.00
CA ALA A 237 -18.47 53.52 -4.89
C ALA A 237 -19.87 54.08 -4.56
N GLN A 238 -20.47 53.67 -3.44
CA GLN A 238 -21.79 54.09 -2.98
C GLN A 238 -21.75 55.04 -1.77
N GLY A 239 -20.58 55.54 -1.38
CA GLY A 239 -20.43 56.40 -0.19
C GLY A 239 -20.28 57.90 -0.42
N ASN A 240 -20.45 58.44 -1.64
CA ASN A 240 -20.12 59.86 -1.88
C ASN A 240 -20.96 60.61 -2.93
N LEU A 241 -22.25 60.26 -3.07
CA LEU A 241 -23.19 61.00 -3.93
C LEU A 241 -24.18 61.90 -3.16
N GLU A 242 -24.17 61.87 -1.82
CA GLU A 242 -25.14 62.64 -0.98
C GLU A 242 -24.63 64.00 -0.47
N SER A 243 -23.42 64.44 -0.83
CA SER A 243 -22.81 65.66 -0.26
C SER A 243 -22.82 66.91 -1.15
N GLN A 244 -23.61 66.96 -2.23
CA GLN A 244 -23.61 68.11 -3.16
C GLN A 244 -24.97 68.74 -3.54
N SER A 245 -26.10 68.38 -2.92
CA SER A 245 -27.42 68.91 -3.37
C SER A 245 -28.31 69.56 -2.30
N ARG A 246 -27.76 70.08 -1.20
CA ARG A 246 -28.52 70.93 -0.26
C ARG A 246 -27.74 72.16 0.19
N ALA A 247 -27.60 73.11 -0.73
CA ALA A 247 -27.36 74.49 -0.39
C ALA A 247 -28.27 75.34 -1.27
N GLN A 248 -29.38 75.81 -0.71
CA GLN A 248 -29.94 77.16 -0.86
C GLN A 248 -31.07 77.35 0.18
N PRO A 249 -31.31 78.57 0.68
CA PRO A 249 -32.06 78.85 1.90
C PRO A 249 -33.45 79.43 1.61
N ASP A 250 -34.51 78.84 2.17
CA ASP A 250 -35.87 79.39 2.06
C ASP A 250 -36.36 79.95 3.41
N VAL A 251 -36.40 81.29 3.41
CA VAL A 251 -37.31 82.29 4.03
C VAL A 251 -38.41 81.79 5.00
N PRO A 252 -38.68 82.50 6.13
CA PRO A 252 -39.60 82.05 7.16
C PRO A 252 -41.09 82.34 6.88
N ASN A 253 -41.91 81.36 7.29
CA ASN A 253 -43.29 81.37 7.80
C ASN A 253 -44.16 82.62 7.62
N GLU A 254 -45.37 82.41 7.06
CA GLU A 254 -46.60 83.07 7.51
C GLU A 254 -47.85 82.21 7.19
N SER A 255 -48.53 81.76 8.27
CA SER A 255 -49.99 81.69 8.48
C SER A 255 -50.95 81.16 7.41
N GLN A 256 -51.63 80.03 7.68
CA GLN A 256 -52.96 79.89 8.33
C GLN A 256 -53.38 78.42 8.41
#